data_AF-A0A1I7ZI90-F1
#
_entry.id   AF-A0A1I7ZI90-F1
#
_cell.length_a   1.000
_cell.length_b   1.000
_cell.length_c   1.000
_cell.angle_alpha   90.00
_cell.angle_beta   90.00
_cell.angle_gamma   90.00
#
_symmetry.space_group_name_H-M   'P 1'
#
loop_
_entity.id
_entity.type
_entity.pdbx_description
1 polymer ?
#
loop_
_entity_poly.entity_id
_entity_poly.type
_entity_poly.pdbx_seq_one_letter_code
_entity_poly.pdbx_strand_id
1 'polypeptide(L)'
;MDATTVSTSPTTFSFIDSDDKLDTDLTLTCPICFDEFDVPKFLSCCGRSICKNCEKRVTENRQSYDRRCPICNTRGGLSARSLPVNVDLKSKFRLLICSNRRLISEANDLLRSEKESPKNQKPTLICEECNEPMDVDKVYCCVRCDPKKKICPHCVIREHKTHQIEATVYLAKGRREELVTDITKKLVSAESLTFETMEFKKCLELSGANLRKARDICKEVIENDYQTQDDVDAKLNRAKTIIERVKKDYIKILDLKDSIMKLEQELEVDIDERC
;
A
#
# COMPACT_ATOMS: atom_id res chain seq x y z
N MET A 1 -51.02 36.33 -47.24
CA MET A 1 -49.71 35.85 -47.74
C MET A 1 -48.71 35.98 -46.60
N ASP A 2 -48.34 34.99 -45.80
CA ASP A 2 -48.82 33.63 -45.55
C ASP A 2 -48.48 33.34 -44.08
N ALA A 3 -49.42 32.74 -43.35
CA ALA A 3 -49.22 32.29 -41.97
C ALA A 3 -48.78 30.82 -42.01
N THR A 4 -47.54 30.55 -41.61
CA THR A 4 -47.01 29.19 -41.51
C THR A 4 -47.29 28.64 -40.11
N THR A 5 -48.28 27.77 -40.02
CA THR A 5 -48.61 27.00 -38.81
C THR A 5 -47.73 25.75 -38.74
N VAL A 6 -46.88 25.66 -37.71
CA VAL A 6 -46.09 24.46 -37.41
C VAL A 6 -46.93 23.56 -36.51
N SER A 7 -47.33 22.41 -37.07
CA SER A 7 -48.05 21.34 -36.40
C SER A 7 -47.05 20.41 -35.71
N THR A 8 -47.05 20.39 -34.38
CA THR A 8 -46.32 19.41 -33.58
C THR A 8 -47.25 18.28 -33.18
N SER A 9 -47.04 17.10 -33.75
CA SER A 9 -47.71 15.86 -33.36
C SER A 9 -47.20 15.34 -32.01
N PRO A 10 -48.06 14.72 -31.19
CA PRO A 10 -47.68 14.22 -29.88
C PRO A 10 -46.84 12.94 -30.03
N THR A 11 -45.63 12.97 -29.49
CA THR A 11 -44.76 11.79 -29.42
C THR A 11 -45.24 10.92 -28.25
N THR A 12 -45.83 9.78 -28.58
CA THR A 12 -46.27 8.77 -27.61
C THR A 12 -45.04 8.12 -26.98
N PHE A 13 -44.77 8.48 -25.73
CA PHE A 13 -43.72 7.89 -24.90
C PHE A 13 -44.26 6.57 -24.33
N SER A 14 -43.83 5.44 -24.91
CA SER A 14 -44.14 4.11 -24.38
C SER A 14 -43.33 3.87 -23.10
N PHE A 15 -44.02 3.83 -21.96
CA PHE A 15 -43.48 3.37 -20.68
C PHE A 15 -43.05 1.90 -20.80
N ILE A 16 -41.78 1.62 -20.51
CA ILE A 16 -41.24 0.27 -20.36
C ILE A 16 -41.36 -0.09 -18.88
N ASP A 17 -42.30 -0.99 -18.56
CA ASP A 17 -42.47 -1.55 -17.21
C ASP A 17 -41.16 -2.21 -16.75
N SER A 18 -40.54 -1.62 -15.72
CA SER A 18 -39.26 -2.03 -15.14
C SER A 18 -39.45 -2.69 -13.76
N ASP A 19 -40.50 -3.50 -13.61
CA ASP A 19 -40.95 -4.03 -12.31
C ASP A 19 -40.23 -5.30 -11.82
N ASP A 20 -39.20 -5.78 -12.52
CA ASP A 20 -38.58 -7.10 -12.22
C ASP A 20 -37.33 -7.04 -11.31
N LYS A 21 -37.09 -5.93 -10.60
CA LYS A 21 -35.86 -5.72 -9.80
C LYS A 21 -36.02 -5.71 -8.28
N LEU A 22 -37.22 -5.73 -7.72
CA LEU A 22 -37.41 -5.58 -6.27
C LEU A 22 -37.38 -6.89 -5.45
N ASP A 23 -37.40 -8.06 -6.10
CA ASP A 23 -37.63 -9.34 -5.39
C ASP A 23 -36.36 -10.01 -4.85
N THR A 24 -35.17 -9.47 -5.15
CA THR A 24 -33.91 -10.03 -4.66
C THR A 24 -33.60 -9.70 -3.20
N ASP A 25 -34.13 -8.58 -2.67
CA ASP A 25 -33.73 -8.05 -1.37
C ASP A 25 -34.37 -8.80 -0.18
N LEU A 26 -35.58 -9.35 -0.37
CA LEU A 26 -36.28 -10.13 0.66
C LEU A 26 -35.67 -11.53 0.89
N THR A 27 -34.77 -11.98 0.00
CA THR A 27 -34.15 -13.30 0.14
C THR A 27 -33.01 -13.34 1.15
N LEU A 28 -32.48 -12.19 1.56
CA LEU A 28 -31.28 -12.06 2.38
C LEU A 28 -31.54 -11.58 3.82
N THR A 29 -32.79 -11.28 4.16
CA THR A 29 -33.18 -10.84 5.51
C THR A 29 -33.97 -11.91 6.25
N CYS A 30 -33.84 -11.94 7.58
CA CYS A 30 -34.57 -12.87 8.41
C CYS A 30 -36.05 -12.45 8.49
N PRO A 31 -37.02 -13.33 8.16
CA PRO A 31 -38.44 -12.95 8.15
C PRO A 31 -39.06 -12.74 9.54
N ILE A 32 -38.27 -12.87 10.62
CA ILE A 32 -38.73 -12.70 12.01
C ILE A 32 -38.24 -11.39 12.60
N CYS A 33 -36.95 -11.06 12.42
CA CYS A 33 -36.37 -9.82 12.94
C CYS A 33 -36.12 -8.77 11.86
N PHE A 34 -36.24 -9.13 10.59
CA PHE A 34 -35.94 -8.30 9.42
C PHE A 34 -34.47 -7.84 9.30
N ASP A 35 -33.59 -8.38 10.14
CA ASP A 35 -32.14 -8.16 10.04
C ASP A 35 -31.48 -9.10 9.02
N GLU A 36 -30.28 -8.72 8.57
CA GLU A 36 -29.39 -9.56 7.79
C GLU A 36 -29.04 -10.89 8.50
N PHE A 37 -28.88 -11.96 7.71
CA PHE A 37 -28.50 -13.27 8.27
C PHE A 37 -27.03 -13.30 8.69
N ASP A 38 -26.76 -13.33 10.00
CA ASP A 38 -25.41 -13.71 10.51
C ASP A 38 -25.12 -15.20 10.27
N VAL A 39 -25.96 -16.08 10.85
CA VAL A 39 -25.92 -17.52 10.61
C VAL A 39 -27.33 -17.99 10.24
N PRO A 40 -27.64 -18.18 8.94
CA PRO A 40 -28.96 -18.62 8.51
C PRO A 40 -29.20 -20.10 8.87
N LYS A 41 -30.36 -20.36 9.45
CA LYS A 41 -30.83 -21.65 9.95
C LYS A 41 -32.02 -22.11 9.16
N PHE A 42 -31.97 -23.32 8.62
CA PHE A 42 -32.96 -23.86 7.69
C PHE A 42 -34.12 -24.52 8.43
N LEU A 43 -35.35 -24.09 8.13
CA LEU A 43 -36.58 -24.68 8.64
C LEU A 43 -37.03 -25.81 7.71
N SER A 44 -36.95 -27.05 8.20
CA SER A 44 -37.27 -28.25 7.41
C SER A 44 -38.72 -28.31 6.90
N CYS A 45 -39.66 -27.64 7.58
CA CYS A 45 -41.08 -27.71 7.21
C CYS A 45 -41.45 -26.87 5.98
N CYS A 46 -40.78 -25.74 5.74
CA CYS A 46 -41.16 -24.80 4.67
C CYS A 46 -39.98 -24.35 3.81
N GLY A 47 -38.77 -24.86 4.06
CA GLY A 47 -37.57 -24.53 3.31
C GLY A 47 -37.03 -23.11 3.52
N ARG A 48 -37.69 -22.30 4.36
CA ARG A 48 -37.27 -20.93 4.65
C ARG A 48 -36.15 -20.90 5.71
N SER A 49 -35.41 -19.79 5.74
CA SER A 49 -34.32 -19.60 6.70
C SER A 49 -34.64 -18.54 7.75
N ILE A 50 -34.12 -18.72 8.97
CA ILE A 50 -34.19 -17.74 10.08
C ILE A 50 -32.78 -17.52 10.64
N CYS A 51 -32.50 -16.40 11.32
CA CYS A 51 -31.19 -16.20 11.93
C CYS A 51 -31.04 -17.05 13.21
N LYS A 52 -29.80 -17.37 13.60
CA LYS A 52 -29.46 -18.10 14.83
C LYS A 52 -30.08 -17.49 16.09
N ASN A 53 -30.21 -16.16 16.16
CA ASN A 53 -30.80 -15.50 17.33
C ASN A 53 -32.33 -15.71 17.38
N CYS A 54 -33.01 -15.68 16.23
CA CYS A 54 -34.42 -16.01 16.14
C CYS A 54 -34.69 -17.50 16.42
N GLU A 55 -33.80 -18.40 15.97
CA GLU A 55 -33.87 -19.82 16.35
C GLU A 55 -33.86 -19.98 17.88
N LYS A 56 -32.90 -19.35 18.57
CA LYS A 56 -32.81 -19.39 20.04
C LYS A 56 -34.07 -18.86 20.70
N ARG A 57 -34.50 -17.64 20.35
CA ARG A 57 -35.72 -17.01 20.88
C ARG A 57 -36.96 -17.89 20.71
N VAL A 58 -37.13 -18.48 19.53
CA VAL A 58 -38.31 -19.31 19.22
C VAL A 58 -38.26 -20.64 19.99
N THR A 59 -37.06 -21.17 20.26
CA THR A 59 -36.86 -22.41 21.01
C THR A 59 -36.97 -22.20 22.52
N GLU A 60 -36.50 -21.06 23.04
CA GLU A 60 -36.49 -20.72 24.48
C GLU A 60 -37.85 -20.21 24.98
N ASN A 61 -38.57 -19.37 24.22
CA ASN A 61 -39.82 -18.77 24.68
C ASN A 61 -41.04 -19.69 24.59
N ARG A 62 -40.95 -20.80 23.84
CA ARG A 62 -42.11 -21.68 23.64
C ARG A 62 -42.07 -22.81 24.65
N GLN A 63 -43.03 -22.78 25.59
CA GLN A 63 -43.38 -23.92 26.41
C GLN A 63 -43.51 -25.16 25.51
N SER A 64 -43.01 -26.30 25.99
CA SER A 64 -42.69 -27.54 25.26
C SER A 64 -43.77 -28.09 24.32
N TYR A 65 -45.00 -27.58 24.36
CA TYR A 65 -46.16 -28.13 23.70
C TYR A 65 -46.53 -27.48 22.35
N ASP A 66 -46.05 -26.27 21.99
CA ASP A 66 -46.45 -25.61 20.73
C ASP A 66 -45.30 -25.23 19.77
N ARG A 67 -44.60 -26.27 19.28
CA ARG A 67 -43.49 -26.17 18.31
C ARG A 67 -43.94 -25.94 16.86
N ARG A 68 -44.76 -24.91 16.63
CA ARG A 68 -45.16 -24.49 15.27
C ARG A 68 -44.10 -23.61 14.62
N CYS A 69 -43.87 -23.80 13.33
CA CYS A 69 -42.99 -22.91 12.58
C CYS A 69 -43.51 -21.46 12.63
N PRO A 70 -42.67 -20.45 12.96
CA PRO A 70 -43.09 -19.05 13.02
C PRO A 70 -43.47 -18.45 11.66
N ILE A 71 -43.17 -19.14 10.55
CA ILE A 71 -43.42 -18.65 9.19
C ILE A 71 -44.66 -19.30 8.55
N CYS A 72 -44.75 -20.64 8.58
CA CYS A 72 -45.83 -21.38 7.93
C CYS A 72 -46.83 -22.02 8.91
N ASN A 73 -46.63 -21.85 10.22
CA ASN A 73 -47.46 -22.40 11.29
C ASN A 73 -47.60 -23.94 11.32
N THR A 74 -46.83 -24.68 10.50
CA THR A 74 -46.82 -26.14 10.50
C THR A 74 -46.35 -26.70 11.84
N ARG A 75 -47.10 -27.65 12.40
CA ARG A 75 -46.73 -28.36 13.64
C ARG A 75 -45.50 -29.25 13.42
N GLY A 76 -44.60 -29.28 14.40
CA GLY A 76 -43.41 -30.13 14.36
C GLY A 76 -42.28 -29.60 13.47
N GLY A 77 -42.40 -28.38 12.92
CA GLY A 77 -41.35 -27.76 12.10
C GLY A 77 -40.11 -27.32 12.90
N LEU A 78 -40.20 -27.31 14.23
CA LEU A 78 -39.09 -26.98 15.13
C LEU A 78 -38.68 -28.21 15.92
N SER A 79 -37.46 -28.68 15.69
CA SER A 79 -36.85 -29.76 16.45
C SER A 79 -36.30 -29.23 17.79
N ALA A 80 -36.18 -30.10 18.80
CA ALA A 80 -35.48 -29.75 20.05
C ALA A 80 -33.97 -29.48 19.83
N ARG A 81 -33.42 -30.08 18.77
CA ARG A 81 -32.04 -29.90 18.34
C ARG A 81 -31.92 -28.65 17.48
N SER A 82 -30.74 -28.03 17.51
CA SER A 82 -30.44 -26.89 16.66
C SER A 82 -30.69 -27.22 15.18
N LEU A 83 -31.31 -26.27 14.49
CA LEU A 83 -31.59 -26.32 13.07
C LEU A 83 -30.27 -26.33 12.26
N PRO A 84 -30.23 -27.05 11.13
CA PRO A 84 -29.07 -27.07 10.25
C PRO A 84 -28.82 -25.67 9.67
N VAL A 85 -27.54 -25.36 9.44
CA VAL A 85 -27.14 -24.08 8.82
C VAL A 85 -27.40 -24.14 7.32
N ASN A 86 -28.01 -23.11 6.75
CA ASN A 86 -28.18 -22.99 5.30
C ASN A 86 -26.86 -22.50 4.66
N VAL A 87 -26.02 -23.44 4.23
CA VAL A 87 -24.68 -23.16 3.68
C VAL A 87 -24.75 -22.39 2.36
N ASP A 88 -25.77 -22.63 1.53
CA ASP A 88 -25.96 -21.91 0.27
C ASP A 88 -26.24 -20.43 0.51
N LEU A 89 -27.19 -20.13 1.41
CA LEU A 89 -27.52 -18.74 1.75
C LEU A 89 -26.33 -18.01 2.40
N LYS A 90 -25.58 -18.70 3.27
CA LYS A 90 -24.35 -18.16 3.86
C LYS A 90 -23.28 -17.84 2.80
N SER A 91 -23.16 -18.68 1.79
CA SER A 91 -22.18 -18.48 0.70
C SER A 91 -22.57 -17.31 -0.20
N LYS A 92 -23.86 -17.19 -0.54
CA LYS A 92 -24.43 -16.05 -1.28
C LYS A 92 -24.22 -14.73 -0.53
N PHE A 93 -24.48 -14.72 0.78
CA PHE A 93 -24.27 -13.52 1.62
C PHE A 93 -22.80 -13.06 1.59
N ARG A 94 -21.86 -14.00 1.70
CA ARG A 94 -20.44 -13.71 1.63
C ARG A 94 -20.03 -13.13 0.28
N LEU A 95 -20.55 -13.68 -0.82
CA LEU A 95 -20.29 -13.17 -2.17
C LEU A 95 -20.85 -11.75 -2.33
N LEU A 96 -22.06 -11.49 -1.83
CA LEU A 96 -22.68 -10.17 -1.92
C LEU A 96 -21.91 -9.12 -1.12
N ILE A 97 -21.47 -9.44 0.10
CA ILE A 97 -20.61 -8.56 0.91
C ILE A 97 -19.30 -8.27 0.16
N CYS A 98 -18.66 -9.27 -0.42
CA CYS A 98 -17.42 -9.09 -1.18
C CYS A 98 -17.63 -8.20 -2.42
N SER A 99 -18.69 -8.44 -3.18
CA SER A 99 -19.03 -7.64 -4.36
C SER A 99 -19.38 -6.20 -3.99
N ASN A 100 -20.22 -5.99 -2.98
CA ASN A 100 -20.57 -4.66 -2.50
C ASN A 100 -19.37 -3.92 -1.95
N ARG A 101 -18.46 -4.60 -1.24
CA ARG A 101 -17.23 -3.97 -0.74
C ARG A 101 -16.33 -3.49 -1.88
N ARG A 102 -16.23 -4.26 -2.97
CA ARG A 102 -15.50 -3.87 -4.18
C ARG A 102 -16.16 -2.68 -4.89
N LEU A 103 -17.48 -2.70 -5.05
CA LEU A 103 -18.21 -1.59 -5.65
C LEU A 103 -18.12 -0.32 -4.80
N ILE A 104 -18.16 -0.45 -3.47
CA ILE A 104 -17.98 0.66 -2.54
C ILE A 104 -16.54 1.19 -2.61
N SER A 105 -15.51 0.35 -2.77
CA SER A 105 -14.14 0.85 -2.95
C SER A 105 -13.99 1.58 -4.28
N GLU A 106 -14.49 1.01 -5.38
CA GLU A 106 -14.46 1.63 -6.70
C GLU A 106 -15.21 2.97 -6.72
N ALA A 107 -16.39 3.05 -6.09
CA ALA A 107 -17.15 4.29 -5.98
C ALA A 107 -16.44 5.34 -5.11
N ASN A 108 -15.79 4.92 -4.01
CA ASN A 108 -15.01 5.84 -3.18
C ASN A 108 -13.77 6.36 -3.91
N ASP A 109 -13.14 5.56 -4.76
CA ASP A 109 -12.00 5.98 -5.57
C ASP A 109 -12.42 7.04 -6.59
N LEU A 110 -13.58 6.86 -7.24
CA LEU A 110 -14.16 7.85 -8.15
C LEU A 110 -14.53 9.15 -7.41
N LEU A 111 -15.18 9.07 -6.24
CA LEU A 111 -15.55 10.25 -5.45
C LEU A 111 -14.33 11.01 -4.89
N ARG A 112 -13.22 10.31 -4.61
CA ARG A 112 -11.95 10.94 -4.21
C ARG A 112 -11.28 11.64 -5.38
N SER A 113 -11.44 11.14 -6.61
CA SER A 113 -10.83 11.73 -7.81
C SER A 113 -11.39 13.13 -8.16
N GLU A 114 -12.62 13.46 -7.72
CA GLU A 114 -13.27 14.72 -8.06
C GLU A 114 -13.09 15.83 -7.00
N LYS A 115 -12.67 15.51 -5.77
CA LYS A 115 -12.66 16.48 -4.65
C LYS A 115 -11.30 16.81 -4.05
N GLU A 116 -10.25 16.06 -4.36
CA GLU A 116 -8.93 16.33 -3.82
C GLU A 116 -7.98 16.84 -4.90
N SER A 117 -7.56 18.09 -4.74
CA SER A 117 -6.36 18.62 -5.39
C SER A 117 -5.23 17.59 -5.22
N PRO A 118 -4.43 17.29 -6.27
CA PRO A 118 -3.61 16.06 -6.40
C PRO A 118 -2.40 15.93 -5.43
N LYS A 119 -2.45 16.51 -4.23
CA LYS A 119 -1.30 16.61 -3.32
C LYS A 119 -1.34 15.65 -2.13
N ASN A 120 -2.32 14.76 -1.99
CA ASN A 120 -2.46 13.94 -0.78
C ASN A 120 -2.88 12.48 -1.02
N GLN A 121 -2.57 11.91 -2.18
CA GLN A 121 -2.69 10.46 -2.33
C GLN A 121 -1.67 9.80 -1.38
N LYS A 122 -2.17 9.24 -0.27
CA LYS A 122 -1.37 8.38 0.59
C LYS A 122 -0.77 7.30 -0.30
N PRO A 123 0.55 7.22 -0.40
CA PRO A 123 1.15 6.37 -1.39
C PRO A 123 0.90 4.90 -0.98
N THR A 124 0.64 4.03 -1.96
CA THR A 124 0.23 2.63 -1.74
C THR A 124 1.35 1.67 -2.07
N LEU A 125 1.49 0.59 -1.28
CA LEU A 125 2.43 -0.50 -1.55
C LEU A 125 1.67 -1.73 -2.05
N ILE A 126 2.33 -2.59 -2.83
CA ILE A 126 1.72 -3.84 -3.33
C ILE A 126 2.18 -4.99 -2.44
N CYS A 127 1.24 -5.80 -1.98
CA CYS A 127 1.55 -7.04 -1.26
C CYS A 127 2.25 -8.02 -2.22
N GLU A 128 3.44 -8.49 -1.87
CA GLU A 128 4.24 -9.38 -2.72
C GLU A 128 3.72 -10.84 -2.74
N GLU A 129 2.60 -11.11 -2.06
CA GLU A 129 1.97 -12.42 -1.99
C GLU A 129 0.63 -12.49 -2.71
N CYS A 130 -0.26 -11.53 -2.50
CA CYS A 130 -1.55 -11.47 -3.18
C CYS A 130 -1.65 -10.42 -4.28
N ASN A 131 -0.60 -9.59 -4.48
CA ASN A 131 -0.57 -8.45 -5.41
C ASN A 131 -1.67 -7.41 -5.18
N GLU A 132 -2.29 -7.39 -3.99
CA GLU A 132 -3.25 -6.36 -3.63
C GLU A 132 -2.55 -5.11 -3.06
N PRO A 133 -3.06 -3.91 -3.34
CA PRO A 133 -2.55 -2.68 -2.73
C PRO A 133 -2.83 -2.66 -1.23
N MET A 134 -1.89 -2.12 -0.46
CA MET A 134 -1.94 -2.03 0.98
C MET A 134 -1.39 -0.69 1.50
N ASP A 135 -1.88 -0.33 2.68
CA ASP A 135 -1.42 0.84 3.42
C ASP A 135 -0.01 0.61 3.95
N VAL A 136 0.83 1.63 3.83
CA VAL A 136 2.24 1.64 4.24
C VAL A 136 2.38 1.43 5.74
N ASP A 137 1.41 1.93 6.51
CA ASP A 137 1.35 1.76 7.96
C ASP A 137 0.98 0.32 8.37
N LYS A 138 0.63 -0.54 7.39
CA LYS A 138 0.14 -1.91 7.60
C LYS A 138 0.94 -2.94 6.78
N VAL A 139 2.23 -2.71 6.65
CA VAL A 139 3.16 -3.67 6.03
C VAL A 139 3.79 -4.55 7.09
N TYR A 140 3.83 -5.85 6.82
CA TYR A 140 4.42 -6.84 7.68
C TYR A 140 5.45 -7.66 6.90
N CYS A 141 6.36 -8.31 7.61
CA CYS A 141 7.24 -9.33 7.06
C CYS A 141 7.18 -10.59 7.92
N CYS A 142 7.46 -11.73 7.28
CA CYS A 142 7.44 -13.04 7.94
C CYS A 142 8.88 -13.50 8.16
N VAL A 143 9.33 -13.50 9.43
CA VAL A 143 10.70 -13.84 9.82
C VAL A 143 11.11 -15.25 9.36
N ARG A 144 10.14 -16.17 9.28
CA ARG A 144 10.38 -17.57 8.90
C ARG A 144 10.41 -17.82 7.39
N CYS A 145 9.61 -17.10 6.61
CA CYS A 145 9.49 -17.32 5.17
C CYS A 145 10.54 -16.52 4.41
N ASP A 146 10.43 -15.20 4.52
CA ASP A 146 11.35 -14.24 3.92
C ASP A 146 11.18 -12.92 4.68
N PRO A 147 12.18 -12.50 5.47
CA PRO A 147 12.10 -11.27 6.27
C PRO A 147 12.09 -10.00 5.41
N LYS A 148 12.43 -10.10 4.12
CA LYS A 148 12.38 -8.96 3.18
C LYS A 148 11.05 -8.85 2.45
N LYS A 149 10.26 -9.94 2.42
CA LYS A 149 9.01 -9.98 1.68
C LYS A 149 7.94 -9.15 2.39
N LYS A 150 7.35 -8.21 1.65
CA LYS A 150 6.31 -7.29 2.17
C LYS A 150 4.93 -7.91 1.99
N ILE A 151 4.26 -8.23 3.08
CA ILE A 151 2.96 -8.89 3.09
C ILE A 151 1.89 -8.05 3.77
N CYS A 152 0.66 -8.14 3.26
CA CYS A 152 -0.49 -7.44 3.81
C CYS A 152 -1.08 -8.17 5.03
N PRO A 153 -1.93 -7.49 5.85
CA PRO A 153 -2.58 -8.13 6.99
C PRO A 153 -3.40 -9.37 6.63
N HIS A 154 -3.97 -9.41 5.42
CA HIS A 154 -4.77 -10.53 4.98
C HIS A 154 -3.93 -11.80 4.76
N CYS A 155 -2.77 -11.67 4.11
CA CYS A 155 -1.84 -12.78 3.91
C CYS A 155 -1.25 -13.25 5.25
N VAL A 156 -0.95 -12.33 6.17
CA VAL A 156 -0.52 -12.66 7.53
C VAL A 156 -1.53 -13.61 8.20
N ILE A 157 -2.83 -13.29 8.14
CA ILE A 157 -3.88 -14.09 8.77
C ILE A 157 -4.19 -15.37 7.98
N ARG A 158 -4.03 -15.40 6.65
CA ARG A 158 -4.44 -16.55 5.84
C ARG A 158 -3.35 -17.61 5.74
N GLU A 159 -2.16 -17.19 5.33
CA GLU A 159 -1.03 -18.07 4.98
C GLU A 159 0.02 -18.15 6.11
N HIS A 160 0.08 -17.18 7.02
CA HIS A 160 1.15 -17.08 8.02
C HIS A 160 0.68 -17.14 9.49
N LYS A 161 -0.44 -17.82 9.77
CA LYS A 161 -1.05 -17.90 11.11
C LYS A 161 -0.12 -18.36 12.23
N THR A 162 0.84 -19.22 11.91
CA THR A 162 1.75 -19.86 12.87
C THR A 162 3.18 -19.36 12.75
N HIS A 163 3.43 -18.36 11.91
CA HIS A 163 4.75 -17.80 11.72
C HIS A 163 4.97 -16.59 12.62
N GLN A 164 6.24 -16.27 12.86
CA GLN A 164 6.61 -15.03 13.54
C GLN A 164 6.52 -13.89 12.52
N ILE A 165 5.72 -12.89 12.86
CA ILE A 165 5.39 -11.75 12.01
C ILE A 165 5.87 -10.49 12.70
N GLU A 166 6.58 -9.65 11.96
CA GLU A 166 7.08 -8.36 12.43
C GLU A 166 6.48 -7.25 11.57
N ALA A 167 6.14 -6.13 12.20
CA ALA A 167 5.66 -4.96 11.49
C ALA A 167 6.87 -4.24 10.85
N THR A 168 6.78 -3.93 9.57
CA THR A 168 7.83 -3.14 8.90
C THR A 168 7.69 -1.68 9.33
N VAL A 169 8.67 -1.18 10.08
CA VAL A 169 8.71 0.22 10.51
C VAL A 169 9.50 1.03 9.49
N TYR A 170 8.81 1.96 8.82
CA TYR A 170 9.43 2.95 7.96
C TYR A 170 9.92 4.14 8.77
N LEU A 171 11.08 4.68 8.40
CA LEU A 171 11.60 5.87 9.06
C LEU A 171 10.81 7.11 8.65
N ALA A 172 10.45 7.95 9.61
CA ALA A 172 9.87 9.26 9.32
C ALA A 172 10.88 10.15 8.59
N LYS A 173 10.39 11.00 7.67
CA LYS A 173 11.21 11.90 6.85
C LYS A 173 12.18 12.75 7.67
N GLY A 174 11.71 13.38 8.75
CA GLY A 174 12.56 14.22 9.60
C GLY A 174 13.76 13.48 10.20
N ARG A 175 13.60 12.20 10.54
CA ARG A 175 14.72 11.37 11.03
C ARG A 175 15.71 11.05 9.91
N ARG A 176 15.23 10.83 8.68
CA ARG A 176 16.10 10.63 7.50
C ARG A 176 16.91 11.89 7.18
N GLU A 177 16.29 13.07 7.25
CA GLU A 177 16.95 14.36 7.06
C GLU A 177 18.07 14.60 8.10
N GLU A 178 17.83 14.26 9.36
CA GLU A 178 18.83 14.33 10.43
C GLU A 178 20.06 13.44 10.10
N LEU A 179 19.84 12.18 9.72
CA LEU A 179 20.91 11.24 9.37
C LEU A 179 21.71 11.69 8.14
N VAL A 180 21.04 12.28 7.14
CA VAL A 180 21.70 12.79 5.93
C VAL A 180 22.51 14.05 6.19
N THR A 181 22.11 14.87 7.17
CA THR A 181 22.78 16.15 7.48
C THR A 181 24.25 15.96 7.83
N ASP A 182 24.60 14.92 8.61
CA ASP A 182 25.98 14.64 9.00
C ASP A 182 26.87 14.23 7.81
N ILE A 183 26.29 13.52 6.84
CA ILE A 183 27.01 13.13 5.61
C ILE A 183 27.16 14.33 4.69
N THR A 184 26.12 15.17 4.62
CA THR A 184 26.12 16.38 3.79
C THR A 184 27.19 17.36 4.25
N LYS A 185 27.39 17.53 5.57
CA LYS A 185 28.52 18.32 6.10
C LYS A 185 29.88 17.79 5.62
N LYS A 186 30.06 16.47 5.57
CA LYS A 186 31.28 15.84 5.05
C LYS A 186 31.46 16.03 3.55
N LEU A 187 30.37 16.06 2.77
CA LEU A 187 30.41 16.36 1.33
C LEU A 187 30.91 17.78 1.09
N VAL A 188 30.37 18.77 1.79
CA VAL A 188 30.79 20.18 1.65
C VAL A 188 32.28 20.35 1.91
N SER A 189 32.81 19.68 2.95
CA SER A 189 34.25 19.71 3.25
C SER A 189 35.14 19.08 2.18
N ALA A 190 34.62 18.13 1.39
CA ALA A 190 35.36 17.51 0.31
C ALA A 190 35.34 18.37 -0.98
N GLU A 191 34.27 19.14 -1.18
CA GLU A 191 34.10 20.01 -2.36
C GLU A 191 34.93 21.30 -2.29
N SER A 192 35.28 21.77 -1.09
CA SER A 192 36.15 22.95 -0.92
C SER A 192 37.59 22.73 -1.40
N LEU A 193 37.96 21.50 -1.80
CA LEU A 193 39.26 21.18 -2.39
C LEU A 193 39.25 21.51 -3.89
N THR A 194 39.26 22.81 -4.22
CA THR A 194 39.41 23.29 -5.61
C THR A 194 40.87 23.54 -5.93
N PHE A 195 41.33 23.04 -7.08
CA PHE A 195 42.67 23.30 -7.62
C PHE A 195 42.55 24.02 -8.96
N GLU A 196 43.39 25.03 -9.17
CA GLU A 196 43.42 25.81 -10.43
C GLU A 196 44.29 25.16 -11.52
N THR A 197 45.09 24.15 -11.17
CA THR A 197 46.07 23.53 -12.09
C THR A 197 45.38 22.62 -13.10
N MET A 198 45.55 22.92 -14.40
CA MET A 198 44.92 22.18 -15.49
C MET A 198 45.42 20.72 -15.61
N GLU A 199 46.61 20.37 -15.09
CA GLU A 199 47.18 19.02 -15.23
C GLU A 199 46.30 17.93 -14.60
N PHE A 200 45.54 18.27 -13.55
CA PHE A 200 44.72 17.30 -12.79
C PHE A 200 43.24 17.34 -13.13
N LYS A 201 42.83 18.10 -14.16
CA LYS A 201 41.43 18.33 -14.52
C LYS A 201 40.61 17.03 -14.60
N LYS A 202 41.12 16.00 -15.28
CA LYS A 202 40.40 14.72 -15.46
C LYS A 202 40.20 13.96 -14.14
N CYS A 203 41.18 13.98 -13.24
CA CYS A 203 41.07 13.36 -11.92
C CYS A 203 40.04 14.10 -11.05
N LEU A 204 40.00 15.43 -11.13
CA LEU A 204 39.01 16.26 -10.44
C LEU A 204 37.60 16.04 -10.98
N GLU A 205 37.44 15.91 -12.30
CA GLU A 205 36.15 15.58 -12.93
C GLU A 205 35.59 14.24 -12.45
N LEU A 206 36.43 13.19 -12.37
CA LEU A 206 36.05 11.88 -11.84
C LEU A 206 35.67 11.95 -10.36
N SER A 207 36.45 12.69 -9.56
CA SER A 207 36.17 12.91 -8.13
C SER A 207 34.84 13.64 -7.93
N GLY A 208 34.59 14.69 -8.73
CA GLY A 208 33.32 15.41 -8.74
C GLY A 208 32.14 14.54 -9.16
N ALA A 209 32.31 13.63 -10.13
CA ALA A 209 31.27 12.67 -10.50
C ALA A 209 30.92 11.71 -9.36
N ASN A 210 31.92 11.24 -8.61
CA ASN A 210 31.71 10.41 -7.43
C ASN A 210 30.99 11.18 -6.30
N LEU A 211 31.35 12.44 -6.05
CA LEU A 211 30.65 13.27 -5.07
C LEU A 211 29.18 13.52 -5.45
N ARG A 212 28.89 13.78 -6.73
CA ARG A 212 27.51 13.87 -7.24
C ARG A 212 26.73 12.59 -6.96
N LYS A 213 27.32 11.42 -7.24
CA LYS A 213 26.69 10.12 -6.94
C LYS A 213 26.38 9.95 -5.44
N ALA A 214 27.28 10.38 -4.55
CA ALA A 214 27.02 10.34 -3.11
C ALA A 214 25.88 11.29 -2.69
N ARG A 215 25.79 12.47 -3.31
CA ARG A 215 24.68 13.41 -3.11
C ARG A 215 23.35 12.85 -3.60
N ASP A 216 23.33 12.19 -4.76
CA ASP A 216 22.13 11.58 -5.32
C ASP A 216 21.59 10.49 -4.40
N ILE A 217 22.47 9.66 -3.80
CA ILE A 217 22.08 8.67 -2.79
C ILE A 217 21.44 9.36 -1.57
N CYS A 218 22.03 10.46 -1.09
CA CYS A 218 21.49 11.21 0.06
C CYS A 218 20.11 11.81 -0.27
N LYS A 219 19.93 12.33 -1.49
CA LYS A 219 18.66 12.85 -1.98
C LYS A 219 17.60 11.76 -2.05
N GLU A 220 17.96 10.59 -2.59
CA GLU A 220 17.09 9.41 -2.66
C GLU A 220 16.63 8.94 -1.28
N VAL A 221 17.49 9.02 -0.25
CA VAL A 221 17.13 8.70 1.14
C VAL A 221 16.08 9.66 1.70
N ILE A 222 16.18 10.95 1.38
CA ILE A 222 15.21 11.95 1.87
C ILE A 222 13.86 11.81 1.15
N GLU A 223 13.88 11.68 -0.18
CA GLU A 223 12.69 11.75 -1.03
C GLU A 223 11.83 10.47 -1.01
N ASN A 224 12.38 9.33 -0.61
CA ASN A 224 11.64 8.07 -0.58
C ASN A 224 11.13 7.77 0.84
N ASP A 225 9.80 7.78 0.98
CA ASP A 225 9.12 7.58 2.25
C ASP A 225 9.12 6.13 2.77
N TYR A 226 9.59 5.18 1.96
CA TYR A 226 9.45 3.74 2.19
C TYR A 226 10.78 3.03 2.43
N GLN A 227 11.60 3.64 3.27
CA GLN A 227 12.88 3.07 3.66
C GLN A 227 12.85 2.67 5.13
N THR A 228 13.24 1.42 5.39
CA THR A 228 13.50 0.96 6.75
C THR A 228 14.80 1.58 7.27
N GLN A 229 15.06 1.48 8.57
CA GLN A 229 16.33 1.91 9.15
C GLN A 229 17.53 1.23 8.47
N ASP A 230 17.45 -0.08 8.24
CA ASP A 230 18.52 -0.84 7.60
C ASP A 230 18.76 -0.40 6.14
N ASP A 231 17.69 -0.10 5.38
CA ASP A 231 17.81 0.41 4.02
C ASP A 231 18.51 1.77 3.98
N VAL A 232 18.11 2.68 4.90
CA VAL A 232 18.72 4.00 5.03
C VAL A 232 20.20 3.84 5.41
N ASP A 233 20.52 3.05 6.43
CA ASP A 233 21.89 2.85 6.89
C ASP A 233 22.78 2.25 5.79
N ALA A 234 22.28 1.26 5.05
CA ALA A 234 23.01 0.67 3.93
C ALA A 234 23.32 1.71 2.84
N LYS A 235 22.35 2.55 2.45
CA LYS A 235 22.53 3.63 1.48
C LYS A 235 23.51 4.69 1.98
N LEU A 236 23.36 5.13 3.22
CA LEU A 236 24.22 6.14 3.83
C LEU A 236 25.66 5.63 4.00
N ASN A 237 25.85 4.34 4.32
CA ASN A 237 27.19 3.74 4.38
C ASN A 237 27.84 3.64 2.99
N ARG A 238 27.05 3.38 1.93
CA ARG A 238 27.53 3.45 0.55
C ARG A 238 27.99 4.87 0.20
N ALA A 239 27.20 5.90 0.55
CA ALA A 239 27.58 7.29 0.34
C ALA A 239 28.86 7.66 1.09
N LYS A 240 28.99 7.29 2.37
CA LYS A 240 30.22 7.47 3.18
C LYS A 240 31.43 6.82 2.51
N THR A 241 31.30 5.61 2.01
CA THR A 241 32.40 4.89 1.33
C THR A 241 32.89 5.63 0.09
N ILE A 242 31.96 6.21 -0.69
CA ILE A 242 32.31 7.01 -1.87
C ILE A 242 33.08 8.28 -1.45
N ILE A 243 32.61 8.97 -0.40
CA ILE A 243 33.25 10.18 0.12
C ILE A 243 34.67 9.90 0.60
N GLU A 244 34.86 8.82 1.37
CA GLU A 244 36.19 8.45 1.87
C GLU A 244 37.15 8.03 0.75
N ARG A 245 36.64 7.41 -0.33
CA ARG A 245 37.45 7.16 -1.53
C ARG A 245 37.88 8.46 -2.19
N VAL A 246 36.95 9.39 -2.40
CA VAL A 246 37.25 10.69 -3.01
C VAL A 246 38.30 11.46 -2.20
N LYS A 247 38.20 11.48 -0.86
CA LYS A 247 39.21 12.09 0.01
C LYS A 247 40.60 11.49 -0.19
N LYS A 248 40.70 10.16 -0.28
CA LYS A 248 41.97 9.48 -0.54
C LYS A 248 42.53 9.84 -1.92
N ASP A 249 41.68 9.95 -2.93
CA ASP A 249 42.09 10.34 -4.28
C ASP A 249 42.60 11.78 -4.28
N TYR A 250 41.95 12.70 -3.56
CA TYR A 250 42.43 14.07 -3.37
C TYR A 250 43.81 14.15 -2.71
N ILE A 251 44.04 13.37 -1.64
CA ILE A 251 45.36 13.33 -0.98
C ILE A 251 46.44 12.86 -1.97
N LYS A 252 46.16 11.81 -2.76
CA LYS A 252 47.11 11.35 -3.78
C LYS A 252 47.39 12.39 -4.86
N ILE A 253 46.37 13.15 -5.27
CA ILE A 253 46.53 14.23 -6.25
C ILE A 253 47.43 15.33 -5.68
N LEU A 254 47.27 15.67 -4.41
CA LEU A 254 48.14 16.62 -3.70
C LEU A 254 49.59 16.12 -3.65
N ASP A 255 49.80 14.88 -3.22
CA ASP A 255 51.16 14.30 -3.15
C ASP A 255 51.86 14.28 -4.52
N LEU A 256 51.10 13.97 -5.58
CA LEU A 256 51.60 14.00 -6.96
C LEU A 256 51.93 15.42 -7.43
N LYS A 257 51.09 16.39 -7.09
CA LYS A 257 51.34 17.80 -7.42
C LYS A 257 52.64 18.29 -6.77
N ASP A 258 52.82 18.01 -5.49
CA ASP A 258 54.03 18.40 -4.75
C ASP A 258 55.28 17.73 -5.35
N SER A 259 55.14 16.48 -5.78
CA SER A 259 56.22 15.74 -6.45
C SER A 259 56.58 16.35 -7.82
N ILE A 260 55.59 16.77 -8.61
CA ILE A 260 55.82 17.45 -9.90
C ILE A 260 56.52 18.78 -9.67
N MET A 261 56.03 19.60 -8.73
CA MET A 261 56.65 20.91 -8.42
C MET A 261 58.11 20.77 -7.99
N LYS A 262 58.45 19.72 -7.22
CA LYS A 262 59.82 19.43 -6.82
C LYS A 262 60.71 19.08 -8.02
N LEU A 263 60.20 18.27 -8.96
CA LEU A 263 60.92 17.92 -10.18
C LEU A 263 61.11 19.10 -11.13
N GLU A 264 60.10 19.98 -11.24
CA GLU A 264 60.20 21.22 -12.02
C GLU A 264 61.31 22.13 -11.46
N GLN A 265 61.37 22.30 -10.14
CA GLN A 265 62.43 23.08 -9.49
C GLN A 265 63.83 22.47 -9.70
N GLU A 266 63.98 21.15 -9.59
CA GLU A 266 65.25 20.47 -9.84
C GLU A 266 65.70 20.64 -11.30
N LEU A 267 64.77 20.59 -12.25
CA LEU A 267 65.05 20.78 -13.67
C LEU A 267 65.50 22.21 -13.99
N GLU A 268 64.90 23.22 -13.34
CA GLU A 268 65.31 24.63 -13.50
C GLU A 268 66.77 24.85 -13.06
N VAL A 269 67.16 24.27 -11.92
CA VAL A 269 68.55 24.36 -11.43
C VAL A 269 69.54 23.67 -12.39
N ASP A 270 69.19 22.47 -12.88
CA ASP A 270 70.03 21.73 -13.83
C ASP A 270 70.23 22.47 -15.16
N ILE A 271 69.24 23.28 -15.59
CA ILE A 271 69.35 24.11 -16.80
C ILE A 271 70.31 25.27 -16.57
N ASP A 272 70.17 25.96 -15.43
CA ASP A 272 71.00 27.11 -15.09
C ASP A 272 72.48 26.73 -14.91
N GLU A 273 72.79 25.54 -14.37
CA GLU A 273 74.18 25.07 -14.23
C GLU A 273 74.86 24.71 -15.56
N ARG A 274 74.10 24.50 -16.63
CA ARG A 274 74.62 24.13 -17.96
C ARG A 274 74.76 25.31 -18.93
N CYS A 275 74.15 26.45 -18.61
CA CYS A 275 74.24 27.68 -19.40
C CYS A 275 75.41 28.56 -18.97
#